data_AF-G0RZG3-F1
#
_entry.id   AF-G0RZG3-F1
#
_cell.length_a   1.000
_cell.length_b   1.000
_cell.length_c   1.000
_cell.angle_alpha   90.00
_cell.angle_beta   90.00
_cell.angle_gamma   90.00
#
_symmetry.space_group_name_H-M   'P 1'
#
loop_
_entity.id
_entity.type
_entity.pdbx_description
1 polymer ?
#
loop_
_entity_poly.entity_id
_entity_poly.type
_entity_poly.pdbx_seq_one_letter_code
_entity_poly.pdbx_strand_id
1 'polypeptide(L)'
;MSSATATIPRFLLPQTGSIWRRQIFVRVPTTWTSQLTPLTPVIIRLSSSNSKPATNAQGQRLLAKPERFTPPSHPSALPRKNAPRVYGGDLSAEEKKAQEEKHYPGLPPPPGSKAYKFIHSRWIHVSITLGTLTVLTIWTLVLDFQKNSPFADMLPSTSDFLARPLTSLYMVVEVLRLHEAHKSAQIAEKRKRYVEDVAKRRAYRKAHGLPEEVGLFNQPMARIKTDEEIEEEKRKAAEEKEQQRLQEEEETKRRKDPEVRPLTEEERQEVVKQIKGKWLGIF
;
A
#
# COMPACT_ATOMS: atom_id res chain seq x y z
N MET A 1 -43.64 -4.73 -53.25
CA MET A 1 -42.22 -4.90 -52.94
C MET A 1 -41.54 -3.54 -52.97
N SER A 2 -41.07 -3.05 -51.82
CA SER A 2 -39.98 -2.08 -51.73
C SER A 2 -39.58 -1.94 -50.26
N SER A 3 -38.53 -2.66 -49.85
CA SER A 3 -37.92 -2.50 -48.53
C SER A 3 -37.18 -1.16 -48.51
N ALA A 4 -37.66 -0.21 -47.70
CA ALA A 4 -36.93 1.00 -47.40
C ALA A 4 -35.74 0.66 -46.49
N THR A 5 -34.53 0.75 -47.03
CA THR A 5 -33.28 0.63 -46.28
C THR A 5 -33.15 1.86 -45.37
N ALA A 6 -33.43 1.70 -44.07
CA ALA A 6 -33.24 2.75 -43.09
C ALA A 6 -31.73 3.03 -42.89
N THR A 7 -31.20 4.05 -43.57
CA THR A 7 -29.85 4.55 -43.35
C THR A 7 -29.82 5.33 -42.04
N ILE A 8 -29.29 4.71 -40.99
CA ILE A 8 -29.12 5.35 -39.67
C ILE A 8 -28.05 6.44 -39.80
N PRO A 9 -28.35 7.71 -39.47
CA PRO A 9 -27.38 8.78 -39.59
C PRO A 9 -26.25 8.65 -38.56
N ARG A 10 -25.01 8.93 -39.00
CA ARG A 10 -23.75 8.68 -38.26
C ARG A 10 -23.59 9.37 -36.90
N PHE A 11 -24.45 10.32 -36.56
CA PHE A 11 -24.45 10.99 -35.24
C PHE A 11 -25.24 10.22 -34.17
N LEU A 12 -26.06 9.24 -34.57
CA LEU A 12 -26.74 8.32 -33.64
C LEU A 12 -25.89 7.10 -33.27
N LEU A 13 -24.77 6.89 -33.98
CA LEU A 13 -23.77 5.91 -33.55
C LEU A 13 -22.83 6.56 -32.55
N PRO A 14 -22.45 5.88 -31.45
CA PRO A 14 -21.48 6.39 -30.49
C PRO A 14 -20.13 6.58 -31.20
N GLN A 15 -19.87 7.81 -31.63
CA GLN A 15 -18.58 8.21 -32.16
C GLN A 15 -17.61 8.21 -30.97
N THR A 16 -16.78 7.17 -30.90
CA THR A 16 -15.69 6.99 -29.92
C THR A 16 -16.16 6.54 -28.52
N GLY A 17 -16.28 5.23 -28.33
CA GLY A 17 -16.38 4.64 -26.99
C GLY A 17 -15.11 4.92 -26.18
N SER A 18 -15.26 5.54 -25.01
CA SER A 18 -14.17 5.85 -24.06
C SER A 18 -13.41 4.60 -23.57
N ILE A 19 -13.94 3.40 -23.83
CA ILE A 19 -13.39 2.09 -23.46
C ILE A 19 -12.21 1.61 -24.33
N TRP A 20 -11.90 2.25 -25.45
CA TRP A 20 -10.74 1.90 -26.30
C TRP A 20 -9.58 2.91 -26.26
N ARG A 21 -9.64 3.94 -25.40
CA ARG A 21 -8.47 4.79 -25.12
C ARG A 21 -7.59 4.13 -24.07
N ARG A 22 -6.61 3.33 -24.51
CA ARG A 22 -5.43 3.04 -23.68
C ARG A 22 -4.63 4.34 -23.52
N GLN A 23 -4.86 5.07 -22.43
CA GLN A 23 -4.04 6.19 -22.01
C GLN A 23 -2.64 5.68 -21.62
N ILE A 24 -1.71 5.70 -22.58
CA ILE A 24 -0.28 5.72 -22.26
C ILE A 24 0.05 7.19 -21.96
N PHE A 25 0.00 7.55 -20.67
CA PHE A 25 0.56 8.81 -20.19
C PHE A 25 2.06 8.63 -19.95
N VAL A 26 2.87 9.02 -20.94
CA VAL A 26 4.28 9.36 -20.70
C VAL A 26 4.40 10.86 -20.96
N ARG A 27 4.35 11.66 -19.89
CA ARG A 27 4.77 13.07 -19.94
C ARG A 27 6.30 13.09 -19.90
N VAL A 28 6.93 13.47 -21.01
CA VAL A 28 8.31 13.96 -21.04
C VAL A 28 8.26 15.42 -21.51
N PRO A 29 8.88 16.37 -20.81
CA PRO A 29 8.91 17.76 -21.24
C PRO A 29 9.90 17.98 -22.40
N THR A 30 9.49 18.83 -23.31
CA THR A 30 10.12 19.22 -24.57
C THR A 30 11.26 20.22 -24.37
N THR A 31 12.45 19.93 -24.93
CA THR A 31 13.32 20.94 -25.54
C THR A 31 14.04 20.38 -26.77
N TRP A 32 13.63 20.88 -27.93
CA TRP A 32 14.39 21.16 -29.17
C TRP A 32 15.26 20.14 -29.94
N THR A 33 15.02 20.19 -31.27
CA THR A 33 15.88 19.90 -32.44
C THR A 33 16.05 18.46 -32.96
N SER A 34 15.49 18.27 -34.17
CA SER A 34 16.01 17.54 -35.35
C SER A 34 16.51 16.09 -35.20
N GLN A 35 15.77 15.16 -35.82
CA GLN A 35 16.16 14.36 -37.01
C GLN A 35 15.39 13.03 -37.07
N LEU A 36 14.96 12.68 -38.27
CA LEU A 36 14.18 11.49 -38.63
C LEU A 36 14.95 10.18 -38.36
N THR A 37 14.35 9.23 -37.64
CA THR A 37 14.68 7.79 -37.72
C THR A 37 13.45 6.92 -37.35
N PRO A 38 13.16 5.83 -38.08
CA PRO A 38 12.03 4.94 -37.76
C PRO A 38 12.34 3.99 -36.60
N LEU A 39 11.33 3.80 -35.74
CA LEU A 39 11.30 2.94 -34.56
C LEU A 39 11.43 1.45 -34.93
N THR A 40 12.46 0.77 -34.43
CA THR A 40 12.54 -0.69 -34.39
C THR A 40 12.04 -1.21 -33.03
N PRO A 41 11.29 -2.33 -32.98
CA PRO A 41 10.85 -2.91 -31.71
C PRO A 41 12.01 -3.60 -30.98
N VAL A 42 12.17 -3.29 -29.70
CA VAL A 42 13.09 -3.94 -28.76
C VAL A 42 12.65 -5.38 -28.52
N ILE A 43 13.44 -6.35 -29.00
CA ILE A 43 13.30 -7.76 -28.65
C ILE A 43 13.95 -7.98 -27.28
N ILE A 44 13.14 -8.24 -26.26
CA ILE A 44 13.60 -8.65 -24.94
C ILE A 44 14.14 -10.08 -25.05
N ARG A 45 15.47 -10.25 -25.02
CA ARG A 45 16.08 -11.58 -24.86
C ARG A 45 16.16 -11.91 -23.37
N LEU A 46 15.38 -12.89 -22.95
CA LEU A 46 15.47 -13.51 -21.64
C LEU A 46 16.79 -14.30 -21.58
N SER A 47 17.81 -13.74 -20.94
CA SER A 47 19.05 -14.47 -20.65
C SER A 47 18.79 -15.46 -19.52
N SER A 48 18.72 -16.75 -19.86
CA SER A 48 18.74 -17.83 -18.88
C SER A 48 20.08 -17.84 -18.13
N SER A 49 19.98 -18.25 -16.88
CA SER A 49 21.06 -18.34 -15.89
C SER A 49 22.30 -19.06 -16.41
N ASN A 50 23.44 -18.39 -16.28
CA ASN A 50 24.77 -18.97 -16.46
C ASN A 50 25.05 -19.92 -15.29
N SER A 51 24.65 -21.18 -15.39
CA SER A 51 25.12 -22.22 -14.47
C SER A 51 26.57 -22.54 -14.83
N LYS A 52 27.44 -22.44 -13.84
CA LYS A 52 28.85 -22.83 -13.94
C LYS A 52 28.91 -24.31 -14.37
N PRO A 53 29.67 -24.71 -15.40
CA PRO A 53 29.77 -26.11 -15.76
C PRO A 53 30.56 -26.85 -14.67
N ALA A 54 29.93 -27.88 -14.11
CA ALA A 54 30.58 -28.83 -13.22
C ALA A 54 31.72 -29.52 -13.96
N THR A 55 32.92 -29.39 -13.44
CA THR A 55 34.07 -30.21 -13.80
C THR A 55 33.74 -31.68 -13.50
N ASN A 56 33.97 -32.56 -14.47
CA ASN A 56 33.75 -34.01 -14.48
C ASN A 56 32.41 -34.51 -15.03
N ALA A 57 32.30 -34.53 -16.35
CA ALA A 57 31.53 -35.54 -17.06
C ALA A 57 32.37 -36.06 -18.24
N GLN A 58 33.22 -37.05 -17.97
CA GLN A 58 33.91 -37.82 -19.00
C GLN A 58 32.85 -38.64 -19.75
N GLY A 59 32.55 -38.29 -21.01
CA GLY A 59 31.66 -39.14 -21.82
C GLY A 59 30.98 -38.50 -23.04
N GLN A 60 31.01 -37.18 -23.24
CA GLN A 60 30.52 -36.58 -24.48
C GLN A 60 31.69 -36.15 -25.36
N ARG A 61 32.08 -36.99 -26.32
CA ARG A 61 32.91 -36.57 -27.47
C ARG A 61 32.09 -35.60 -28.32
N LEU A 62 32.02 -34.33 -27.91
CA LEU A 62 31.57 -33.25 -28.76
C LEU A 62 32.71 -32.91 -29.72
N LEU A 63 32.42 -33.00 -31.02
CA LEU A 63 33.32 -32.55 -32.08
C LEU A 63 33.67 -31.09 -31.82
N ALA A 64 34.96 -30.78 -31.68
CA ALA A 64 35.42 -29.41 -31.49
C ALA A 64 34.87 -28.57 -32.64
N LYS A 65 34.10 -27.53 -32.31
CA LYS A 65 33.66 -26.57 -33.34
C LYS A 65 34.94 -26.02 -33.99
N PRO A 66 35.05 -26.02 -35.33
CA PRO A 66 36.22 -25.47 -35.99
C PRO A 66 36.42 -24.02 -35.55
N GLU A 67 37.67 -23.61 -35.36
CA GLU A 67 37.99 -22.24 -34.99
C GLU A 67 37.34 -21.29 -36.00
N ARG A 68 36.50 -20.39 -35.50
CA ARG A 68 35.83 -19.40 -36.34
C ARG A 68 36.92 -18.52 -36.92
N PHE A 69 37.17 -18.64 -38.24
CA PHE A 69 38.13 -17.84 -38.97
C PHE A 69 37.88 -16.36 -38.67
N THR A 70 38.81 -15.77 -37.90
CA THR A 70 38.81 -14.34 -37.58
C THR A 70 39.86 -13.73 -38.50
N PRO A 71 39.44 -12.93 -39.50
CA PRO A 71 40.40 -12.35 -40.43
C PRO A 71 41.38 -11.46 -39.66
N PRO A 72 42.65 -11.37 -40.11
CA PRO A 72 43.71 -10.66 -39.40
C PRO A 72 43.44 -9.16 -39.17
N SER A 73 42.41 -8.59 -39.81
CA SER A 73 41.97 -7.20 -39.61
C SER A 73 41.12 -6.97 -38.34
N HIS A 74 40.64 -8.02 -37.68
CA HIS A 74 39.88 -7.91 -36.44
C HIS A 74 40.61 -8.63 -35.31
N PRO A 75 41.43 -7.92 -34.51
CA PRO A 75 42.07 -8.52 -33.35
C PRO A 75 40.99 -8.99 -32.37
N SER A 76 41.04 -10.27 -31.99
CA SER A 76 40.42 -10.79 -30.78
C SER A 76 40.75 -9.83 -29.64
N ALA A 77 39.74 -9.11 -29.14
CA ALA A 77 39.78 -8.08 -28.10
C ALA A 77 41.17 -7.84 -27.46
N LEU A 78 41.74 -6.64 -27.64
CA LEU A 78 43.06 -6.30 -27.10
C LEU A 78 43.17 -6.73 -25.63
N PRO A 79 44.29 -7.38 -25.24
CA PRO A 79 44.49 -7.78 -23.86
C PRO A 79 44.46 -6.53 -22.98
N ARG A 80 43.47 -6.45 -22.08
CA ARG A 80 43.28 -5.34 -21.11
C ARG A 80 44.51 -5.09 -20.23
N LYS A 81 45.50 -5.98 -20.27
CA LYS A 81 46.81 -5.82 -19.63
C LYS A 81 47.64 -4.68 -20.23
N ASN A 82 47.37 -4.28 -21.47
CA ASN A 82 48.08 -3.20 -22.18
C ASN A 82 47.12 -2.05 -22.53
N ALA A 83 46.31 -1.60 -21.55
CA ALA A 83 45.63 -0.32 -21.70
C ALA A 83 46.70 0.80 -21.83
N PRO A 84 46.47 1.82 -22.68
CA PRO A 84 47.43 2.90 -22.86
C PRO A 84 47.74 3.54 -21.50
N ARG A 85 48.99 3.38 -21.04
CA ARG A 85 49.48 3.98 -19.81
C ARG A 85 49.51 5.48 -20.02
N VAL A 86 48.78 6.21 -19.19
CA VAL A 86 48.91 7.67 -19.10
C VAL A 86 50.35 7.94 -18.66
N TYR A 87 51.10 8.68 -19.48
CA TYR A 87 52.47 9.09 -19.16
C TYR A 87 52.40 10.04 -17.96
N GLY A 88 52.91 9.60 -16.81
CA GLY A 88 52.79 10.35 -15.54
C GLY A 88 53.05 9.53 -14.27
N GLY A 89 53.13 8.21 -14.36
CA GLY A 89 53.27 7.35 -13.17
C GLY A 89 51.97 7.27 -12.37
N ASP A 90 51.95 6.41 -11.34
CA ASP A 90 50.81 6.32 -10.44
C ASP A 90 50.78 7.54 -9.51
N LEU A 91 49.66 8.27 -9.45
CA LEU A 91 49.52 9.42 -8.55
C LEU A 91 49.77 9.00 -7.10
N SER A 92 50.50 9.84 -6.37
CA SER A 92 50.68 9.65 -4.93
C SER A 92 49.33 9.73 -4.20
N ALA A 93 49.25 9.15 -3.00
CA ALA A 93 48.01 9.18 -2.22
C ALA A 93 47.57 10.61 -1.87
N GLU A 94 48.51 11.54 -1.75
CA GLU A 94 48.26 12.95 -1.45
C GLU A 94 47.71 13.68 -2.68
N GLU A 95 48.29 13.43 -3.86
CA GLU A 95 47.83 14.03 -5.11
C GLU A 95 46.41 13.57 -5.49
N LYS A 96 46.06 12.31 -5.21
CA LYS A 96 44.70 11.81 -5.41
C LYS A 96 43.68 12.55 -4.54
N LYS A 97 43.98 12.75 -3.25
CA LYS A 97 43.11 13.53 -2.36
C LYS A 97 42.97 14.98 -2.82
N ALA A 98 44.08 15.60 -3.22
CA ALA A 98 44.06 16.96 -3.76
C ALA A 98 43.27 17.06 -5.08
N GLN A 99 43.26 16.01 -5.90
CA GLN A 99 42.45 15.95 -7.12
C GLN A 99 40.97 15.75 -6.81
N GLU A 100 40.63 14.97 -5.78
CA GLU A 100 39.25 14.78 -5.32
C GLU A 100 38.64 16.07 -4.78
N GLU A 101 39.41 16.90 -4.07
CA GLU A 101 38.93 18.18 -3.52
C GLU A 101 38.74 19.29 -4.58
N LYS A 102 39.37 19.15 -5.76
CA LYS A 102 39.30 20.17 -6.82
C LYS A 102 37.92 20.18 -7.49
N HIS A 103 37.29 21.36 -7.45
CA HIS A 103 36.02 21.60 -8.15
C HIS A 103 36.28 21.98 -9.61
N TYR A 104 35.76 21.18 -10.54
CA TYR A 104 35.81 21.46 -11.98
C TYR A 104 34.41 21.72 -12.55
N PRO A 105 34.27 22.65 -13.52
CA PRO A 105 32.98 22.91 -14.14
C PRO A 105 32.47 21.68 -14.90
N GLY A 106 31.18 21.37 -14.75
CA GLY A 106 30.53 20.22 -15.42
C GLY A 106 30.73 18.86 -14.76
N LEU A 107 31.57 18.75 -13.72
CA LEU A 107 31.71 17.56 -12.89
C LEU A 107 30.83 17.64 -11.63
N PRO A 108 30.46 16.51 -11.01
CA PRO A 108 29.78 16.52 -9.73
C PRO A 108 30.65 17.24 -8.69
N PRO A 109 30.03 17.89 -7.70
CA PRO A 109 30.77 18.65 -6.70
C PRO A 109 31.68 17.73 -5.88
N PRO A 110 32.86 18.21 -5.43
CA PRO A 110 33.84 17.37 -4.75
C PRO A 110 33.33 16.89 -3.38
N PRO A 111 33.83 15.74 -2.88
CA PRO A 111 33.55 15.24 -1.54
C PRO A 111 33.90 16.31 -0.50
N GLY A 112 33.00 16.52 0.47
CA GLY A 112 33.14 17.55 1.51
C GLY A 112 32.36 18.84 1.24
N SER A 113 32.03 19.14 -0.02
CA SER A 113 31.17 20.28 -0.35
C SER A 113 29.72 20.07 0.13
N LYS A 114 29.00 21.16 0.45
CA LYS A 114 27.58 21.09 0.84
C LYS A 114 26.70 20.51 -0.28
N ALA A 115 27.01 20.86 -1.53
CA ALA A 115 26.30 20.34 -2.70
C ALA A 115 26.47 18.81 -2.83
N TYR A 116 27.68 18.30 -2.59
CA TYR A 116 27.91 16.85 -2.56
C TYR A 116 27.08 16.17 -1.47
N LYS A 117 27.01 16.77 -0.26
CA LYS A 117 26.19 16.27 0.84
C LYS A 117 24.69 16.27 0.50
N PHE A 118 24.19 17.31 -0.16
CA PHE A 118 22.79 17.39 -0.58
C PHE A 118 22.45 16.31 -1.61
N ILE A 119 23.30 16.13 -2.64
CA ILE A 119 23.07 15.15 -3.71
C ILE A 119 23.17 13.71 -3.20
N HIS A 120 24.05 13.41 -2.24
CA HIS A 120 24.28 12.03 -1.78
C HIS A 120 23.53 11.67 -0.50
N SER A 121 22.89 12.63 0.18
CA SER A 121 22.13 12.36 1.40
C SER A 121 20.78 11.71 1.08
N ARG A 122 20.66 10.41 1.40
CA ARG A 122 19.41 9.66 1.26
C ARG A 122 18.28 10.28 2.07
N TRP A 123 18.57 10.82 3.25
CA TRP A 123 17.56 11.38 4.15
C TRP A 123 16.94 12.67 3.59
N ILE A 124 17.73 13.50 2.91
CA ILE A 124 17.22 14.70 2.23
C ILE A 124 16.28 14.29 1.09
N HIS A 125 16.68 13.34 0.25
CA HIS A 125 15.82 12.85 -0.82
C HIS A 125 14.54 12.19 -0.30
N VAL A 126 14.62 11.43 0.78
CA VAL A 126 13.45 10.80 1.41
C VAL A 126 12.54 11.86 2.02
N SER A 127 13.05 12.86 2.73
CA SER A 127 12.22 13.92 3.30
C SER A 127 11.55 14.79 2.24
N ILE A 128 12.23 15.08 1.12
CA ILE A 128 11.63 15.83 0.01
C ILE A 128 10.57 14.99 -0.72
N THR A 129 10.86 13.74 -1.06
CA THR A 129 9.89 12.88 -1.76
C THR A 129 8.69 12.55 -0.87
N LEU A 130 8.92 12.19 0.40
CA LEU A 130 7.83 11.92 1.34
C LEU A 130 7.08 13.20 1.72
N GLY A 131 7.79 14.32 1.91
CA GLY A 131 7.18 15.62 2.20
C GLY A 131 6.30 16.12 1.06
N THR A 132 6.77 16.04 -0.18
CA THR A 132 5.95 16.43 -1.34
C THR A 132 4.74 15.53 -1.51
N LEU A 133 4.88 14.21 -1.35
CA LEU A 133 3.75 13.29 -1.43
C LEU A 133 2.73 13.54 -0.31
N THR A 134 3.17 13.71 0.92
CA THR A 134 2.27 13.96 2.06
C THR A 134 1.51 15.27 1.91
N VAL A 135 2.18 16.36 1.52
CA VAL A 135 1.51 17.65 1.24
C VAL A 135 0.49 17.51 0.11
N LEU A 136 0.84 16.82 -0.98
CA LEU A 136 -0.10 16.60 -2.08
C LEU A 136 -1.30 15.77 -1.65
N THR A 137 -1.10 14.71 -0.85
CA THR A 137 -2.19 13.90 -0.28
C THR A 137 -3.12 14.77 0.57
N ILE A 138 -2.59 15.54 1.51
CA ILE A 138 -3.37 16.44 2.36
C ILE A 138 -4.15 17.45 1.49
N TRP A 139 -3.50 18.05 0.49
CA TRP A 139 -4.14 18.99 -0.44
C TRP A 139 -5.31 18.34 -1.20
N THR A 140 -5.11 17.13 -1.72
CA THR A 140 -6.18 16.40 -2.42
C THR A 140 -7.35 16.05 -1.50
N LEU A 141 -7.08 15.71 -0.24
CA LEU A 141 -8.13 15.44 0.75
C LEU A 141 -8.94 16.69 1.08
N VAL A 142 -8.27 17.85 1.21
CA VAL A 142 -8.96 19.13 1.42
C VAL A 142 -9.84 19.48 0.23
N LEU A 143 -9.34 19.31 -1.01
CA LEU A 143 -10.13 19.55 -2.22
C LEU A 143 -11.33 18.61 -2.36
N ASP A 144 -11.16 17.32 -2.02
CA ASP A 144 -12.25 16.35 -2.02
C ASP A 144 -13.32 16.72 -0.98
N PHE A 145 -12.87 17.10 0.22
CA PHE A 145 -13.76 17.56 1.28
C PHE A 145 -14.56 18.80 0.87
N GLN A 146 -13.90 19.83 0.32
CA GLN A 146 -14.57 21.05 -0.13
C GLN A 146 -15.61 20.81 -1.22
N LYS A 147 -15.43 19.78 -2.07
CA LYS A 147 -16.37 19.47 -3.15
C LYS A 147 -17.53 18.58 -2.72
N ASN A 148 -17.28 17.64 -1.80
CA ASN A 148 -18.24 16.58 -1.47
C ASN A 148 -18.88 16.73 -0.09
N SER A 149 -18.33 17.56 0.80
CA SER A 149 -18.85 17.75 2.15
C SER A 149 -19.81 18.94 2.22
N PRO A 150 -20.97 18.79 2.87
CA PRO A 150 -21.86 19.92 3.15
C PRO A 150 -21.32 20.88 4.21
N PHE A 151 -20.22 20.54 4.88
CA PHE A 151 -19.61 21.34 5.95
C PHE A 151 -18.34 22.07 5.50
N ALA A 152 -18.16 22.25 4.18
CA ALA A 152 -17.00 22.91 3.60
C ALA A 152 -16.81 24.34 4.12
N ASP A 153 -17.91 25.08 4.28
CA ASP A 153 -17.91 26.48 4.72
C ASP A 153 -17.53 26.67 6.19
N MET A 154 -17.54 25.59 6.98
CA MET A 154 -17.18 25.60 8.39
C MET A 154 -15.67 25.46 8.62
N LEU A 155 -14.88 25.22 7.55
CA LEU A 155 -13.43 25.14 7.67
C LEU A 155 -12.82 26.51 7.98
N PRO A 156 -11.75 26.56 8.79
CA PRO A 156 -11.03 27.80 9.03
C PRO A 156 -10.47 28.35 7.71
N SER A 157 -10.60 29.65 7.52
CA SER A 157 -9.96 30.33 6.39
C SER A 157 -8.44 30.17 6.45
N THR A 158 -7.77 30.24 5.30
CA THR A 158 -6.31 30.08 5.22
C THR A 158 -5.55 31.12 6.03
N SER A 159 -6.08 32.34 6.16
CA SER A 159 -5.52 33.39 7.02
C SER A 159 -5.65 33.05 8.50
N ASP A 160 -6.79 32.49 8.92
CA ASP A 160 -7.01 32.11 10.31
C ASP A 160 -6.16 30.91 10.74
N PHE A 161 -5.94 29.96 9.81
CA PHE A 161 -5.01 28.84 10.01
C PHE A 161 -3.58 29.31 10.25
N LEU A 162 -3.12 30.36 9.56
CA LEU A 162 -1.78 30.93 9.74
C LEU A 162 -1.68 31.75 11.03
N ALA A 163 -2.72 32.48 11.41
CA ALA A 163 -2.74 33.30 12.62
C ALA A 163 -2.87 32.47 13.90
N ARG A 164 -3.67 31.39 13.87
CA ARG A 164 -4.06 30.59 15.05
C ARG A 164 -4.07 29.09 14.73
N PRO A 165 -2.90 28.48 14.44
CA PRO A 165 -2.82 27.12 13.91
C PRO A 165 -3.43 26.06 14.83
N LEU A 166 -3.23 26.17 16.15
CA LEU A 166 -3.75 25.20 17.11
C LEU A 166 -5.28 25.23 17.18
N THR A 167 -5.88 26.41 17.27
CA THR A 167 -7.35 26.56 17.30
C THR A 167 -7.97 26.06 16.00
N SER A 168 -7.37 26.39 14.85
CA SER A 168 -7.85 25.93 13.55
C SER A 168 -7.81 24.41 13.42
N LEU A 169 -6.80 23.73 13.97
CA LEU A 169 -6.75 22.27 13.99
C LEU A 169 -7.91 21.65 14.78
N TYR A 170 -8.25 22.21 15.96
CA TYR A 170 -9.42 21.74 16.71
C TYR A 170 -10.71 21.90 15.92
N MET A 171 -10.89 23.03 15.24
CA MET A 171 -12.06 23.26 14.38
C MET A 171 -12.12 22.25 13.22
N VAL A 172 -10.99 21.95 12.57
CA VAL A 172 -10.92 20.92 11.53
C VAL A 172 -11.33 19.54 12.06
N VAL A 173 -10.87 19.16 13.25
CA VAL A 173 -11.25 17.89 13.88
C VAL A 173 -12.76 17.84 14.16
N GLU A 174 -13.35 18.92 14.64
CA GLU A 174 -14.80 19.01 14.89
C GLU A 174 -15.61 18.87 13.60
N VAL A 175 -15.19 19.58 12.54
CA VAL A 175 -15.81 19.50 11.21
C VAL A 175 -15.68 18.11 10.61
N LEU A 176 -14.53 17.45 10.77
CA LEU A 176 -14.35 16.06 10.34
C LEU A 176 -15.26 15.10 11.09
N ARG A 177 -15.39 15.26 12.41
CA ARG A 177 -16.32 14.45 13.22
C ARG A 177 -17.77 14.64 12.76
N LEU A 178 -18.16 15.86 12.42
CA LEU A 178 -19.50 16.17 11.90
C LEU A 178 -19.74 15.53 10.52
N HIS A 179 -18.75 15.59 9.64
CA HIS A 179 -18.78 14.94 8.32
C HIS A 179 -18.91 13.42 8.43
N GLU A 180 -18.19 12.81 9.37
CA GLU A 180 -18.31 11.38 9.67
C GLU A 180 -19.68 11.02 10.23
N ALA A 181 -20.23 11.82 11.15
CA ALA A 181 -21.57 11.63 11.68
C ALA A 181 -22.64 11.73 10.57
N HIS A 182 -22.47 12.66 9.63
CA HIS A 182 -23.39 12.77 8.49
C HIS A 182 -23.29 11.58 7.53
N LYS A 183 -22.07 11.15 7.19
CA LYS A 183 -21.85 9.95 6.36
C LYS A 183 -22.40 8.69 7.03
N SER A 184 -22.20 8.54 8.33
CA SER A 184 -22.70 7.39 9.08
C SER A 184 -24.23 7.37 9.10
N ALA A 185 -24.88 8.53 9.30
CA ALA A 185 -26.34 8.66 9.20
C ALA A 185 -26.87 8.27 7.81
N GLN A 186 -26.26 8.79 6.73
CA GLN A 186 -26.64 8.42 5.37
C GLN A 186 -26.48 6.92 5.10
N ILE A 187 -25.39 6.31 5.58
CA ILE A 187 -25.15 4.88 5.42
C ILE A 187 -26.17 4.08 6.24
N ALA A 188 -26.51 4.52 7.44
CA ALA A 188 -27.52 3.89 8.28
C ALA A 188 -28.90 3.92 7.60
N GLU A 189 -29.29 5.06 7.02
CA GLU A 189 -30.53 5.17 6.24
C GLU A 189 -30.54 4.23 5.03
N LYS A 190 -29.45 4.17 4.27
CA LYS A 190 -29.33 3.24 3.12
C LYS A 190 -29.46 1.80 3.58
N ARG A 191 -28.77 1.42 4.66
CA ARG A 191 -28.85 0.09 5.25
C ARG A 191 -30.28 -0.23 5.69
N LYS A 192 -30.95 0.71 6.36
CA LYS A 192 -32.34 0.55 6.78
C LYS A 192 -33.26 0.22 5.61
N ARG A 193 -33.15 0.96 4.49
CA ARG A 193 -33.92 0.70 3.26
C ARG A 193 -33.67 -0.72 2.72
N TYR A 194 -32.41 -1.15 2.67
CA TYR A 194 -32.08 -2.52 2.23
C TYR A 194 -32.67 -3.59 3.15
N VAL A 195 -32.60 -3.39 4.47
CA VAL A 195 -33.17 -4.32 5.46
C VAL A 195 -34.69 -4.38 5.33
N GLU A 196 -35.35 -3.23 5.19
CA GLU A 196 -36.80 -3.16 4.96
C GLU A 196 -37.21 -3.89 3.67
N ASP A 197 -36.46 -3.74 2.59
CA ASP A 197 -36.73 -4.43 1.32
C ASP A 197 -36.56 -5.94 1.44
N VAL A 198 -35.53 -6.40 2.15
CA VAL A 198 -35.31 -7.82 2.44
C VAL A 198 -36.44 -8.36 3.33
N ALA A 199 -36.84 -7.61 4.36
CA ALA A 199 -37.93 -7.97 5.25
C ALA A 199 -39.27 -8.09 4.51
N LYS A 200 -39.59 -7.15 3.60
CA LYS A 200 -40.79 -7.21 2.74
C LYS A 200 -40.78 -8.46 1.86
N ARG A 201 -39.65 -8.76 1.21
CA ARG A 201 -39.51 -9.97 0.38
C ARG A 201 -39.71 -11.24 1.20
N ARG A 202 -39.15 -11.28 2.41
CA ARG A 202 -39.33 -12.41 3.33
C ARG A 202 -40.78 -12.56 3.77
N ALA A 203 -41.44 -11.45 4.14
CA ALA A 203 -42.84 -11.45 4.54
C ALA A 203 -43.76 -11.92 3.39
N TYR A 204 -43.51 -11.43 2.17
CA TYR A 204 -44.22 -11.87 0.97
C TYR A 204 -44.05 -13.39 0.75
N ARG A 205 -42.82 -13.90 0.81
CA ARG A 205 -42.55 -15.34 0.65
C ARG A 205 -43.27 -16.18 1.71
N LYS A 206 -43.22 -15.75 2.98
CA LYS A 206 -43.92 -16.43 4.08
C LYS A 206 -45.44 -16.46 3.87
N ALA A 207 -46.04 -15.35 3.43
CA ALA A 207 -47.47 -15.26 3.16
C ALA A 207 -47.91 -16.15 1.99
N HIS A 208 -47.05 -16.31 0.98
CA HIS A 208 -47.32 -17.14 -0.19
C HIS A 208 -46.79 -18.59 -0.06
N GLY A 209 -46.27 -18.99 1.11
CA GLY A 209 -45.79 -20.35 1.36
C GLY A 209 -44.52 -20.76 0.60
N LEU A 210 -43.73 -19.79 0.11
CA LEU A 210 -42.46 -20.08 -0.57
C LEU A 210 -41.36 -20.41 0.46
N PRO A 211 -40.41 -21.32 0.14
CA PRO A 211 -39.30 -21.65 1.03
C PRO A 211 -38.42 -20.41 1.32
N GLU A 212 -37.80 -20.39 2.50
CA GLU A 212 -36.83 -19.35 2.85
C GLU A 212 -35.61 -19.41 1.90
N GLU A 213 -35.06 -18.24 1.52
CA GLU A 213 -33.89 -18.15 0.65
C GLU A 213 -32.69 -18.86 1.31
N VAL A 214 -32.34 -20.03 0.79
CA VAL A 214 -31.04 -20.68 0.99
C VAL A 214 -30.03 -20.02 0.07
N GLY A 215 -28.87 -19.63 0.62
CA GLY A 215 -27.81 -18.99 -0.16
C GLY A 215 -27.22 -19.94 -1.20
N LEU A 216 -26.32 -19.40 -2.04
CA LEU A 216 -25.44 -20.25 -2.85
C LEU A 216 -24.77 -21.27 -1.91
N PHE A 217 -24.86 -22.56 -2.23
CA PHE A 217 -24.39 -23.71 -1.42
C PHE A 217 -25.28 -24.17 -0.25
N ASN A 218 -26.61 -24.00 -0.29
CA ASN A 218 -27.54 -24.54 0.72
C ASN A 218 -27.22 -24.11 2.16
N GLN A 219 -26.45 -23.04 2.34
CA GLN A 219 -26.21 -22.47 3.65
C GLN A 219 -27.37 -21.51 3.96
N PRO A 220 -27.89 -21.52 5.20
CA PRO A 220 -28.85 -20.51 5.62
C PRO A 220 -28.17 -19.14 5.48
N MET A 221 -28.70 -18.29 4.60
CA MET A 221 -28.21 -16.91 4.47
C MET A 221 -28.27 -16.24 5.83
N ALA A 222 -27.22 -15.49 6.18
CA ALA A 222 -27.14 -14.78 7.45
C ALA A 222 -28.43 -14.00 7.70
N ARG A 223 -29.19 -14.43 8.71
CA ARG A 223 -30.43 -13.77 9.11
C ARG A 223 -30.05 -12.37 9.58
N ILE A 224 -30.48 -11.35 8.86
CA ILE A 224 -30.43 -9.97 9.36
C ILE A 224 -31.51 -9.91 10.45
N LYS A 225 -31.08 -10.06 11.71
CA LYS A 225 -31.95 -9.93 12.88
C LYS A 225 -32.57 -8.55 12.86
N THR A 226 -33.88 -8.47 13.09
CA THR A 226 -34.57 -7.18 13.18
C THR A 226 -34.15 -6.44 14.44
N ASP A 227 -34.33 -5.12 14.49
CA ASP A 227 -33.96 -4.31 15.65
C ASP A 227 -34.65 -4.79 16.94
N GLU A 228 -35.88 -5.31 16.83
CA GLU A 228 -36.63 -5.92 17.94
C GLU A 228 -35.96 -7.20 18.46
N GLU A 229 -35.55 -8.10 17.56
CA GLU A 229 -34.84 -9.34 17.92
C GLU A 229 -33.47 -9.04 18.56
N ILE A 230 -32.80 -7.97 18.10
CA ILE A 230 -31.50 -7.53 18.65
C ILE A 230 -31.68 -6.94 20.06
N GLU A 231 -32.71 -6.12 20.29
CA GLU A 231 -32.99 -5.56 21.61
C GLU A 231 -33.42 -6.65 22.61
N GLU A 232 -34.17 -7.65 22.18
CA GLU A 232 -34.47 -8.83 23.01
C GLU A 232 -33.22 -9.64 23.35
N GLU A 233 -32.31 -9.84 22.40
CA GLU A 233 -31.05 -10.55 22.63
C GLU A 233 -30.13 -9.77 23.57
N LYS A 234 -30.07 -8.43 23.45
CA LYS A 234 -29.33 -7.58 24.40
C LYS A 234 -29.91 -7.65 25.81
N ARG A 235 -31.23 -7.67 25.96
CA ARG A 235 -31.90 -7.84 27.27
C ARG A 235 -31.55 -9.19 27.87
N LYS A 236 -31.67 -10.27 27.10
CA LYS A 236 -31.28 -11.63 27.54
C LYS A 236 -29.80 -11.72 27.91
N ALA A 237 -28.91 -11.09 27.13
CA ALA A 237 -27.48 -11.04 27.44
C ALA A 237 -27.16 -10.19 28.67
N ALA A 238 -27.93 -9.13 28.94
CA ALA A 238 -27.80 -8.33 30.15
C ALA A 238 -28.25 -9.13 31.38
N GLU A 239 -29.38 -9.83 31.28
CA GLU A 239 -29.89 -10.74 32.31
C GLU A 239 -28.89 -11.88 32.59
N GLU A 240 -28.30 -12.47 31.54
CA GLU A 240 -27.30 -13.53 31.67
C GLU A 240 -26.01 -13.03 32.34
N LYS A 241 -25.55 -11.81 32.01
CA LYS A 241 -24.41 -11.17 32.70
C LYS A 241 -24.72 -10.86 34.16
N GLU A 242 -25.94 -10.45 34.46
CA GLU A 242 -26.37 -10.19 35.84
C GLU A 242 -26.41 -11.50 36.63
N GLN A 243 -26.92 -12.58 36.05
CA GLN A 243 -26.88 -13.92 36.64
C GLN A 243 -25.44 -14.42 36.85
N GLN A 244 -24.54 -14.21 35.88
CA GLN A 244 -23.13 -14.56 36.03
C GLN A 244 -22.45 -13.76 37.16
N ARG A 245 -22.76 -12.47 37.30
CA ARG A 245 -22.24 -11.64 38.41
C ARG A 245 -22.76 -12.13 39.77
N LEU A 246 -24.03 -12.54 39.85
CA LEU A 246 -24.60 -13.10 41.08
C LEU A 246 -23.98 -14.46 41.44
N GLN A 247 -23.74 -15.32 40.44
CA GLN A 247 -23.04 -16.60 40.63
C GLN A 247 -21.59 -16.41 41.07
N GLU A 248 -20.88 -15.43 40.50
CA GLU A 248 -19.51 -15.08 40.91
C GLU A 248 -19.49 -14.47 42.32
N GLU A 249 -20.50 -13.69 42.69
CA GLU A 249 -20.65 -13.17 44.06
C GLU A 249 -20.98 -14.27 45.08
N GLU A 250 -21.74 -15.29 44.69
CA GLU A 250 -22.03 -16.47 45.52
C GLU A 250 -20.80 -17.38 45.64
N GLU A 251 -20.04 -17.57 44.56
CA GLU A 251 -18.81 -18.36 44.55
C GLU A 251 -17.70 -17.66 45.36
N THR A 252 -17.59 -16.34 45.29
CA THR A 252 -16.64 -15.57 46.13
C THR A 252 -17.02 -15.55 47.60
N LYS A 253 -18.32 -15.62 47.94
CA LYS A 253 -18.78 -15.85 49.33
C LYS A 253 -18.47 -17.27 49.82
N ARG A 254 -18.60 -18.30 48.97
CA ARG A 254 -18.17 -19.69 49.28
C ARG A 254 -16.65 -19.83 49.38
N ARG A 255 -15.88 -19.04 48.63
CA ARG A 255 -14.41 -18.97 48.67
C ARG A 255 -13.85 -18.08 49.79
N LYS A 256 -14.65 -17.59 50.73
CA LYS A 256 -14.13 -16.84 51.89
C LYS A 256 -13.60 -17.71 53.04
N ASP A 257 -13.70 -19.05 52.92
CA ASP A 257 -13.10 -20.00 53.87
C ASP A 257 -11.96 -20.91 53.33
N PRO A 258 -10.99 -20.44 52.51
CA PRO A 258 -9.67 -21.03 52.49
C PRO A 258 -8.82 -20.27 53.50
N GLU A 259 -8.53 -20.94 54.62
CA GLU A 259 -7.48 -20.60 55.56
C GLU A 259 -6.22 -20.17 54.79
N VAL A 260 -5.95 -18.85 54.71
CA VAL A 260 -4.80 -18.30 54.00
C VAL A 260 -3.56 -18.65 54.81
N ARG A 261 -2.99 -19.82 54.54
CA ARG A 261 -1.66 -20.19 55.04
C ARG A 261 -0.64 -19.29 54.34
N PRO A 262 0.22 -18.58 55.09
CA PRO A 262 1.32 -17.85 54.46
C PRO A 262 2.22 -18.86 53.74
N LEU A 263 2.44 -18.67 52.43
CA LEU A 263 3.35 -19.50 51.65
C LEU A 263 4.71 -19.58 52.35
N THR A 264 5.19 -20.80 52.56
CA THR A 264 6.54 -21.07 53.06
C THR A 264 7.58 -20.54 52.05
N GLU A 265 8.79 -20.24 52.53
CA GLU A 265 9.83 -19.61 51.71
C GLU A 265 10.21 -20.43 50.47
N GLU A 266 10.04 -21.75 50.53
CA GLU A 266 10.29 -22.68 49.44
C GLU A 266 9.29 -22.50 48.29
N GLU A 267 7.99 -22.41 48.60
CA GLU A 267 6.93 -22.20 47.62
C GLU A 267 7.06 -20.83 46.92
N ARG A 268 7.51 -19.81 47.66
CA ARG A 268 7.80 -18.49 47.09
C ARG A 268 8.93 -18.55 46.05
N GLN A 269 9.97 -19.35 46.30
CA GLN A 269 11.09 -19.50 45.37
C GLN A 269 10.67 -20.24 44.09
N GLU A 270 9.76 -21.20 44.18
CA GLU A 270 9.25 -21.93 43.02
C GLU A 270 8.38 -21.05 42.10
N VAL A 271 7.51 -20.22 42.69
CA VAL A 271 6.70 -19.25 41.92
C VAL A 271 7.60 -18.25 41.19
N VAL A 272 8.66 -17.75 41.85
CA VAL A 272 9.64 -16.86 41.22
C VAL A 272 10.40 -17.56 40.08
N LYS A 273 10.78 -18.84 40.24
CA LYS A 273 11.42 -19.63 39.17
C LYS A 273 10.49 -19.83 37.97
N GLN A 274 9.21 -20.13 38.17
CA GLN A 274 8.24 -20.27 37.08
C GLN A 274 8.02 -18.95 36.33
N ILE A 275 7.91 -17.82 37.05
CA ILE A 275 7.72 -16.51 36.44
C ILE A 275 8.96 -16.10 35.64
N LYS A 276 10.17 -16.36 36.16
CA LYS A 276 11.43 -16.06 35.48
C LYS A 276 11.61 -16.88 34.19
N GLY A 277 11.12 -18.12 34.15
CA GLY A 277 11.10 -18.96 32.95
C GLY A 277 10.08 -18.52 31.89
N LYS A 278 8.92 -18.00 32.30
CA LYS A 278 7.89 -17.46 31.39
C LYS A 278 8.26 -16.10 30.80
N TRP A 279 9.00 -15.27 31.53
CA TRP A 279 9.34 -13.91 31.08
C TRP A 279 10.52 -13.86 30.07
N LEU A 280 11.40 -14.86 30.09
CA LEU A 280 12.54 -14.97 29.16
C LEU A 280 12.17 -15.56 27.77
N GLY A 281 10.88 -15.77 27.48
CA GLY A 281 10.41 -16.35 26.21
C GLY A 281 9.86 -15.36 25.18
N ILE A 282 9.97 -14.04 25.42
CA ILE A 282 9.53 -13.00 24.48
C ILE A 282 10.68 -12.01 24.27
N PHE A 283 11.79 -12.48 23.70
CA PHE A 283 12.74 -11.72 22.89
C PHE A 283 13.53 -12.69 22.00
#